data_AF-A0A818DZG0-F1
#
_entry.id   AF-A0A818DZG0-F1
#
_cell.length_a   1.000
_cell.length_b   1.000
_cell.length_c   1.000
_cell.angle_alpha   90.00
_cell.angle_beta   90.00
_cell.angle_gamma   90.00
#
_symmetry.space_group_name_H-M   'P 1'
#
loop_
_entity.id
_entity.type
_entity.pdbx_description
1 polymer ?
#
loop_
_entity_poly.entity_id
_entity_poly.type
_entity_poly.pdbx_seq_one_letter_code
_entity_poly.pdbx_strand_id
1 'polypeptide(L)'
;MALDAIRRGIHVMITKPAVKTLAEHQQLYEEAKKKNVLVMIEAEIPEKTVFLTKPHMYGHNSSSTNVAFDPDIHKHESTIYFEPLSGTPIRAHLRIQLNSNAWIDRIKVNEFGATETTNSRAVTRFIPMMWIDQTIALNHDTANTLKRALNILRRGERLHQSIKFGHIMVVLCSVVAIIAVVELFFWNKRRKMDQKELYQYNEQAKALLNTPATTSPATA
;
A
#
# COMPACT_ATOMS: atom_id res chain seq x y z
N MET A 1 -41.94 -39.63 -3.89
CA MET A 1 -42.54 -38.36 -4.32
C MET A 1 -41.82 -37.79 -5.55
N ALA A 2 -40.50 -37.53 -5.49
CA ALA A 2 -39.72 -37.04 -6.64
C ALA A 2 -39.76 -37.95 -7.88
N LEU A 3 -39.61 -39.27 -7.70
CA LEU A 3 -39.67 -40.24 -8.79
C LEU A 3 -41.02 -40.23 -9.54
N ASP A 4 -42.13 -40.04 -8.81
CA ASP A 4 -43.46 -40.00 -9.42
C ASP A 4 -43.65 -38.73 -10.26
N ALA A 5 -43.14 -37.59 -9.78
CA ALA A 5 -43.13 -36.34 -10.53
C ALA A 5 -42.28 -36.44 -11.81
N ILE A 6 -41.09 -37.05 -11.74
CA ILE A 6 -40.24 -37.32 -12.91
C ILE A 6 -40.95 -38.21 -13.92
N ARG A 7 -41.59 -39.29 -13.48
CA ARG A 7 -42.34 -40.20 -14.36
C ARG A 7 -43.50 -39.52 -15.09
N ARG A 8 -44.08 -38.48 -14.48
CA ARG A 8 -45.10 -37.60 -15.06
C ARG A 8 -44.52 -36.51 -15.98
N GLY A 9 -43.20 -36.46 -16.17
CA GLY A 9 -42.55 -35.47 -17.04
C GLY A 9 -42.41 -34.09 -16.39
N ILE A 10 -42.38 -34.02 -15.06
CA ILE A 10 -42.23 -32.77 -14.32
C ILE A 10 -40.76 -32.58 -13.94
N HIS A 11 -40.23 -31.36 -14.13
CA HIS A 11 -38.91 -30.98 -13.62
C HIS A 11 -38.94 -30.92 -12.09
N VAL A 12 -37.94 -31.52 -11.44
CA VAL A 12 -37.94 -31.64 -9.98
C VAL A 12 -36.64 -31.09 -9.39
N MET A 13 -36.79 -30.19 -8.42
CA MET A 13 -35.72 -29.83 -7.49
C MET A 13 -35.89 -30.63 -6.21
N ILE A 14 -34.85 -31.35 -5.79
CA ILE A 14 -34.88 -32.21 -4.61
C ILE A 14 -34.00 -31.61 -3.52
N THR A 15 -34.61 -31.31 -2.37
CA THR A 15 -33.94 -30.76 -1.19
C THR A 15 -33.44 -31.89 -0.28
N LYS A 16 -32.36 -31.65 0.49
CA LYS A 16 -31.65 -32.72 1.23
C LYS A 16 -32.43 -33.26 2.46
N PRO A 17 -32.27 -34.57 2.78
CA PRO A 17 -31.62 -35.59 1.95
C PRO A 17 -32.59 -36.13 0.89
N ALA A 18 -32.24 -35.91 -0.38
CA ALA A 18 -33.06 -36.25 -1.54
C ALA A 18 -33.31 -37.76 -1.68
N VAL A 19 -32.30 -38.56 -1.37
CA VAL A 19 -32.28 -40.03 -1.39
C VAL A 19 -31.25 -40.52 -0.36
N LYS A 20 -31.43 -41.72 0.16
CA LYS A 20 -30.53 -42.29 1.18
C LYS A 20 -29.41 -43.11 0.56
N THR A 21 -29.58 -43.57 -0.68
CA THR A 21 -28.65 -44.47 -1.35
C THR A 21 -28.31 -44.02 -2.77
N LEU A 22 -27.15 -44.46 -3.27
CA LEU A 22 -26.71 -44.22 -4.65
C LEU A 22 -27.65 -44.87 -5.68
N ALA A 23 -28.22 -46.04 -5.38
CA ALA A 23 -29.14 -46.74 -6.26
C ALA A 23 -30.41 -45.91 -6.52
N GLU A 24 -30.96 -45.28 -5.47
CA GLU A 24 -32.10 -44.37 -5.59
C GLU A 24 -31.74 -43.13 -6.43
N HIS A 25 -30.50 -42.62 -6.31
CA HIS A 25 -30.03 -41.49 -7.12
C HIS A 25 -29.91 -41.85 -8.60
N GLN A 26 -29.30 -43.00 -8.92
CA GLN A 26 -29.18 -43.50 -10.28
C GLN A 26 -30.56 -43.77 -10.89
N GLN A 27 -31.50 -44.29 -10.10
CA GLN A 27 -32.88 -44.48 -10.53
C GLN A 27 -33.54 -43.14 -10.89
N LEU A 28 -33.35 -42.08 -10.10
CA LEU A 28 -33.86 -40.75 -10.42
C LEU A 28 -33.23 -40.19 -11.70
N TYR A 29 -31.91 -40.35 -11.87
CA TYR A 29 -31.18 -39.90 -13.06
C TYR A 29 -31.66 -40.61 -14.34
N GLU A 30 -31.77 -41.94 -14.30
CA GLU A 30 -32.21 -42.72 -15.46
C GLU A 30 -33.66 -42.42 -15.85
N GLU A 31 -34.54 -42.26 -14.86
CA GLU A 31 -35.93 -41.88 -15.13
C GLU A 31 -36.05 -40.44 -15.65
N ALA A 32 -35.22 -39.53 -15.14
CA ALA A 32 -35.14 -38.16 -15.63
C ALA A 32 -34.66 -38.09 -17.09
N LYS A 33 -33.63 -38.88 -17.42
CA LYS A 33 -33.11 -39.02 -18.78
C LYS A 33 -34.16 -39.59 -19.74
N LYS A 34 -34.87 -40.66 -19.36
CA LYS A 34 -35.96 -41.24 -20.17
C LYS A 34 -37.08 -40.25 -20.48
N LYS A 35 -37.38 -39.36 -19.53
CA LYS A 35 -38.45 -38.36 -19.64
C LYS A 35 -37.95 -37.00 -20.14
N ASN A 36 -36.66 -36.87 -20.42
CA ASN A 36 -35.99 -35.63 -20.80
C ASN A 36 -36.31 -34.47 -19.83
N VAL A 37 -36.32 -34.75 -18.52
CA VAL A 37 -36.58 -33.75 -17.48
C VAL A 37 -35.32 -33.46 -16.68
N LEU A 38 -35.08 -32.18 -16.40
CA LEU A 38 -34.09 -31.71 -15.45
C LEU A 38 -34.42 -32.16 -14.01
N VAL A 39 -33.45 -32.79 -13.36
CA VAL A 39 -33.44 -33.05 -11.91
C VAL A 39 -32.28 -32.31 -11.29
N MET A 40 -32.58 -31.43 -10.34
CA MET A 40 -31.59 -30.66 -9.59
C MET A 40 -31.60 -31.10 -8.13
N ILE A 41 -30.41 -31.22 -7.54
CA ILE A 41 -30.28 -31.56 -6.12
C ILE A 41 -29.71 -30.34 -5.41
N GLU A 42 -30.48 -29.83 -4.47
CA GLU A 42 -30.02 -28.77 -3.58
C GLU A 42 -29.07 -29.37 -2.54
N ALA A 43 -27.82 -28.90 -2.56
CA ALA A 43 -26.86 -29.21 -1.53
C ALA A 43 -26.69 -27.99 -0.61
N GLU A 44 -27.09 -28.14 0.64
CA GLU A 44 -26.78 -27.15 1.67
C GLU A 44 -25.25 -27.02 1.81
N ILE A 45 -24.78 -25.78 1.68
CA ILE A 45 -23.37 -25.39 1.81
C ILE A 45 -23.18 -25.03 3.30
N PRO A 46 -22.40 -25.80 4.09
CA PRO A 46 -22.16 -25.49 5.49
C PRO A 46 -21.60 -24.07 5.68
N GLU A 47 -21.83 -23.47 6.86
CA GLU A 47 -21.44 -22.07 7.17
C GLU A 47 -19.95 -21.74 6.95
N LYS A 48 -19.06 -22.75 6.99
CA LYS A 48 -17.60 -22.62 6.76
C LYS A 48 -17.13 -23.38 5.53
N THR A 49 -17.84 -23.24 4.42
CA THR A 49 -17.55 -24.01 3.21
C THR A 49 -16.87 -23.19 2.12
N VAL A 50 -16.98 -21.87 2.12
CA VAL A 50 -16.39 -21.03 1.06
C VAL A 50 -15.02 -20.50 1.48
N PHE A 51 -14.01 -20.70 0.63
CA PHE A 51 -12.63 -20.29 0.87
C PHE A 51 -12.10 -19.52 -0.33
N LEU A 52 -11.41 -18.41 -0.06
CA LEU A 52 -10.78 -17.60 -1.08
C LEU A 52 -9.30 -17.96 -1.18
N THR A 53 -8.84 -18.21 -2.40
CA THR A 53 -7.43 -18.42 -2.71
C THR A 53 -7.05 -17.59 -3.92
N LYS A 54 -5.76 -17.56 -4.28
CA LYS A 54 -5.38 -17.16 -5.64
C LYS A 54 -5.78 -18.27 -6.63
N PRO A 55 -5.95 -17.95 -7.93
CA PRO A 55 -6.21 -18.95 -8.95
C PRO A 55 -5.19 -20.08 -8.93
N HIS A 56 -5.67 -21.30 -9.20
CA HIS A 56 -4.85 -22.52 -9.17
C HIS A 56 -4.10 -22.74 -7.85
N MET A 57 -4.61 -22.14 -6.77
CA MET A 57 -3.96 -22.13 -5.45
C MET A 57 -2.52 -21.59 -5.48
N TYR A 58 -2.23 -20.64 -6.39
CA TYR A 58 -0.91 -20.01 -6.50
C TYR A 58 -0.44 -19.44 -5.15
N GLY A 59 0.77 -19.84 -4.73
CA GLY A 59 1.37 -19.45 -3.46
C GLY A 59 0.93 -20.27 -2.24
N HIS A 60 0.16 -21.35 -2.43
CA HIS A 60 -0.23 -22.26 -1.35
C HIS A 60 0.65 -23.52 -1.30
N ASN A 61 0.77 -24.16 -0.12
CA ASN A 61 1.58 -25.36 0.03
C ASN A 61 0.94 -26.56 -0.69
N SER A 62 1.74 -27.30 -1.46
CA SER A 62 1.33 -28.44 -2.29
C SER A 62 0.60 -29.59 -1.57
N SER A 63 0.65 -29.64 -0.23
CA SER A 63 0.04 -30.71 0.57
C SER A 63 -1.49 -30.69 0.60
N SER A 64 -2.12 -29.55 0.27
CA SER A 64 -3.58 -29.39 0.22
C SER A 64 -4.14 -29.44 -1.21
N THR A 65 -3.28 -29.31 -2.23
CA THR A 65 -3.64 -29.42 -3.65
C THR A 65 -3.57 -30.85 -4.11
N ASN A 66 -4.65 -31.60 -3.91
CA ASN A 66 -4.75 -32.97 -4.42
C ASN A 66 -5.37 -33.05 -5.83
N VAL A 67 -5.32 -31.95 -6.58
CA VAL A 67 -5.86 -31.81 -7.93
C VAL A 67 -4.76 -31.21 -8.80
N ALA A 68 -4.69 -31.61 -10.06
CA ALA A 68 -3.71 -31.13 -11.03
C ALA A 68 -3.91 -29.63 -11.34
N PHE A 69 -3.42 -28.77 -10.46
CA PHE A 69 -3.33 -27.34 -10.69
C PHE A 69 -1.98 -27.01 -11.31
N ASP A 70 -1.98 -26.11 -12.29
CA ASP A 70 -0.79 -25.55 -12.92
C ASP A 70 -0.61 -24.07 -12.51
N PRO A 71 -0.06 -23.79 -11.31
CA PRO A 71 0.06 -22.43 -10.79
C PRO A 71 1.15 -21.64 -11.51
N ASP A 72 0.74 -20.82 -12.48
CA ASP A 72 1.58 -19.83 -13.16
C ASP A 72 1.52 -18.43 -12.52
N ILE A 73 2.68 -17.81 -12.28
CA ILE A 73 2.79 -16.46 -11.70
C ILE A 73 2.09 -15.39 -12.56
N HIS A 74 2.31 -15.38 -13.86
CA HIS A 74 1.78 -14.36 -14.76
C HIS A 74 0.25 -14.47 -14.92
N LYS A 75 -0.30 -15.67 -14.77
CA LYS A 75 -1.74 -15.92 -14.89
C LYS A 75 -2.50 -15.86 -13.57
N HIS A 76 -1.84 -16.08 -12.44
CA HIS A 76 -2.52 -16.28 -11.16
C HIS A 76 -2.09 -15.33 -10.05
N GLU A 77 -1.09 -14.49 -10.29
CA GLU A 77 -0.77 -13.41 -9.36
C GLU A 77 -1.80 -12.27 -9.44
N SER A 78 -2.04 -11.67 -8.27
CA SER A 78 -2.79 -10.42 -8.09
C SER A 78 -1.80 -9.31 -7.76
N THR A 79 -1.82 -8.23 -8.54
CA THR A 79 -0.86 -7.12 -8.44
C THR A 79 -1.58 -5.79 -8.32
N ILE A 80 -1.07 -4.88 -7.50
CA ILE A 80 -1.58 -3.51 -7.42
C ILE A 80 -0.40 -2.55 -7.54
N TYR A 81 -0.49 -1.62 -8.49
CA TYR A 81 0.49 -0.58 -8.74
C TYR A 81 -0.02 0.75 -8.20
N PHE A 82 0.76 1.35 -7.32
CA PHE A 82 0.46 2.63 -6.70
C PHE A 82 1.38 3.73 -7.22
N GLU A 83 0.84 4.94 -7.30
CA GLU A 83 1.65 6.14 -7.46
C GLU A 83 2.36 6.45 -6.13
N PRO A 84 3.70 6.59 -6.11
CA PRO A 84 4.47 6.61 -4.87
C PRO A 84 4.23 7.83 -3.98
N LEU A 85 3.87 8.99 -4.54
CA LEU A 85 3.71 10.21 -3.74
C LEU A 85 2.32 10.31 -3.09
N SER A 86 1.25 9.94 -3.81
CA SER A 86 -0.14 10.04 -3.36
C SER A 86 -0.72 8.73 -2.85
N GLY A 87 -0.11 7.58 -3.16
CA GLY A 87 -0.67 6.26 -2.89
C GLY A 87 -1.89 5.93 -3.75
N THR A 88 -2.17 6.70 -4.81
CA THR A 88 -3.32 6.45 -5.70
C THR A 88 -3.05 5.19 -6.53
N PRO A 89 -3.97 4.20 -6.59
CA PRO A 89 -3.79 3.03 -7.44
C PRO A 89 -3.88 3.43 -8.92
N ILE A 90 -2.81 3.16 -9.68
CA ILE A 90 -2.73 3.44 -11.12
C ILE A 90 -3.35 2.28 -11.90
N ARG A 91 -3.04 1.06 -11.46
CA ARG A 91 -3.49 -0.19 -12.06
C ARG A 91 -3.59 -1.26 -10.99
N ALA A 92 -4.67 -2.03 -11.00
CA ALA A 92 -4.85 -3.19 -10.16
C ALA A 92 -5.29 -4.37 -11.03
N HIS A 93 -4.69 -5.54 -10.78
CA HIS A 93 -5.11 -6.83 -11.30
C HIS A 93 -5.44 -7.68 -10.08
N LEU A 94 -6.74 -7.84 -9.82
CA LEU A 94 -7.24 -8.60 -8.71
C LEU A 94 -7.78 -9.93 -9.22
N ARG A 95 -7.11 -11.02 -8.84
CA ARG A 95 -7.54 -12.37 -9.15
C ARG A 95 -7.85 -13.13 -7.87
N ILE A 96 -9.08 -13.62 -7.78
CA ILE A 96 -9.57 -14.35 -6.60
C ILE A 96 -10.27 -15.63 -7.07
N GLN A 97 -9.90 -16.76 -6.49
CA GLN A 97 -10.54 -18.04 -6.68
C GLN A 97 -11.44 -18.37 -5.51
N LEU A 98 -12.67 -18.77 -5.83
CA LEU A 98 -13.66 -19.26 -4.91
C LEU A 98 -13.56 -20.79 -4.84
N ASN A 99 -13.37 -21.32 -3.64
CA ASN A 99 -13.28 -22.75 -3.38
C ASN A 99 -14.35 -23.16 -2.39
N SER A 100 -14.87 -24.37 -2.54
CA SER A 100 -15.79 -25.00 -1.61
C SER A 100 -15.11 -26.18 -0.92
N ASN A 101 -15.18 -26.27 0.41
CA ASN A 101 -14.73 -27.44 1.13
C ASN A 101 -15.80 -28.53 1.09
N ALA A 102 -15.55 -29.60 0.36
CA ALA A 102 -16.48 -30.71 0.20
C ALA A 102 -15.93 -32.00 0.80
N TRP A 103 -16.83 -32.77 1.39
CA TRP A 103 -16.56 -34.16 1.77
C TRP A 103 -16.74 -35.03 0.54
N ILE A 104 -15.67 -35.74 0.14
CA ILE A 104 -15.74 -36.71 -0.95
C ILE A 104 -15.66 -38.10 -0.31
N ASP A 105 -16.73 -38.88 -0.50
CA ASP A 105 -16.76 -40.28 -0.08
C ASP A 105 -15.88 -41.12 -1.02
N ARG A 106 -15.15 -42.08 -0.46
CA ARG A 106 -14.34 -43.00 -1.27
C ARG A 106 -15.30 -43.91 -2.03
N ILE A 107 -15.07 -44.00 -3.33
CA ILE A 107 -15.74 -44.97 -4.19
C ILE A 107 -14.88 -46.23 -4.18
N LYS A 108 -15.47 -47.37 -3.82
CA LYS A 108 -14.87 -48.69 -4.01
C LYS A 108 -15.53 -49.34 -5.22
N VAL A 109 -14.73 -50.00 -6.05
CA VAL A 109 -15.24 -50.85 -7.12
C VAL A 109 -15.42 -52.24 -6.52
N ASN A 110 -16.63 -52.77 -6.58
CA ASN A 110 -16.91 -54.14 -6.14
C ASN A 110 -16.40 -55.16 -7.18
N GLU A 111 -16.44 -56.45 -6.85
CA GLU A 111 -15.96 -57.53 -7.72
C GLU A 111 -16.70 -57.62 -9.07
N PHE A 112 -17.85 -56.96 -9.18
CA PHE A 112 -18.69 -56.89 -10.38
C PHE A 112 -18.47 -55.62 -11.21
N GLY A 113 -17.47 -54.81 -10.86
CA GLY A 113 -17.16 -53.56 -11.58
C GLY A 113 -18.11 -52.40 -11.27
N ALA A 114 -19.04 -52.57 -10.33
CA ALA A 114 -19.95 -51.51 -9.90
C ALA A 114 -19.33 -50.65 -8.80
N THR A 115 -19.54 -49.34 -8.88
CA THR A 115 -19.07 -48.36 -7.90
C THR A 115 -19.99 -48.34 -6.68
N GLU A 116 -19.47 -48.61 -5.50
CA GLU A 116 -20.16 -48.53 -4.22
C GLU A 116 -19.49 -47.49 -3.32
N THR A 117 -20.29 -46.69 -2.59
CA THR A 117 -19.78 -45.73 -1.60
C THR A 117 -19.36 -46.48 -0.34
N THR A 118 -18.16 -46.24 0.19
CA THR A 118 -17.64 -47.01 1.34
C THR A 118 -18.25 -46.65 2.70
N ASN A 119 -19.28 -45.79 2.76
CA ASN A 119 -19.90 -45.26 4.00
C ASN A 119 -18.90 -44.68 5.03
N SER A 120 -17.65 -44.50 4.63
CA SER A 120 -16.59 -43.83 5.36
C SER A 120 -16.33 -42.50 4.68
N ARG A 121 -16.63 -41.38 5.37
CA ARG A 121 -16.30 -40.03 4.88
C ARG A 121 -14.81 -39.95 4.71
N ALA A 122 -14.36 -39.88 3.47
CA ALA A 122 -13.05 -40.43 3.17
C ALA A 122 -11.94 -39.40 3.04
N VAL A 123 -12.22 -38.23 2.46
CA VAL A 123 -11.26 -37.11 2.44
C VAL A 123 -11.98 -35.77 2.28
N THR A 124 -11.60 -34.78 3.08
CA THR A 124 -11.97 -33.38 2.93
C THR A 124 -11.15 -32.76 1.78
N ARG A 125 -11.80 -32.17 0.78
CA ARG A 125 -11.12 -31.62 -0.42
C ARG A 125 -11.63 -30.23 -0.77
N PHE A 126 -10.70 -29.34 -1.11
CA PHE A 126 -11.02 -28.05 -1.70
C PHE A 126 -11.41 -28.22 -3.17
N ILE A 127 -12.67 -27.98 -3.48
CA ILE A 127 -13.19 -27.98 -4.84
C ILE A 127 -13.16 -26.54 -5.36
N PRO A 128 -12.32 -26.22 -6.36
CA PRO A 128 -12.35 -24.92 -7.00
C PRO A 128 -13.68 -24.79 -7.75
N MET A 129 -14.40 -23.69 -7.55
CA MET A 129 -15.68 -23.46 -8.23
C MET A 129 -15.48 -22.55 -9.44
N MET A 130 -14.92 -21.38 -9.20
CA MET A 130 -14.63 -20.38 -10.22
C MET A 130 -13.55 -19.43 -9.71
N TRP A 131 -12.99 -18.62 -10.61
CA TRP A 131 -12.16 -17.50 -10.25
C TRP A 131 -12.62 -16.26 -11.02
N ILE A 132 -12.37 -15.10 -10.41
CA ILE A 132 -12.74 -13.80 -10.94
C ILE A 132 -11.44 -13.07 -11.26
N ASP A 133 -11.32 -12.57 -12.50
CA ASP A 133 -10.30 -11.61 -12.91
C ASP A 133 -10.91 -10.22 -12.99
N GLN A 134 -10.42 -9.31 -12.15
CA GLN A 134 -10.81 -7.90 -12.22
C GLN A 134 -9.58 -7.04 -12.47
N THR A 135 -9.56 -6.39 -13.63
CA THR A 135 -8.56 -5.38 -13.96
C THR A 135 -9.15 -3.99 -13.80
N ILE A 136 -8.48 -3.15 -13.03
CA ILE A 136 -8.77 -1.72 -12.91
C ILE A 136 -7.55 -0.97 -13.43
N ALA A 137 -7.76 -0.01 -14.33
CA ALA A 137 -6.70 0.86 -14.81
C ALA A 137 -7.23 2.29 -14.92
N LEU A 138 -6.43 3.26 -14.51
CA LEU A 138 -6.75 4.66 -14.77
C LEU A 138 -6.76 4.91 -16.27
N ASN A 139 -7.81 5.60 -16.74
CA ASN A 139 -7.83 6.10 -18.10
C ASN A 139 -6.80 7.23 -18.27
N HIS A 140 -6.49 7.56 -19.53
CA HIS A 140 -5.45 8.52 -19.85
C HIS A 140 -5.72 9.92 -19.26
N ASP A 141 -6.97 10.35 -19.27
CA ASP A 141 -7.37 11.68 -18.77
C ASP A 141 -7.23 11.80 -17.26
N THR A 142 -7.64 10.78 -16.51
CA THR A 142 -7.48 10.73 -15.05
C THR A 142 -6.00 10.63 -14.68
N ALA A 143 -5.22 9.83 -15.40
CA ALA A 143 -3.78 9.73 -15.21
C ALA A 143 -3.07 11.07 -15.45
N ASN A 144 -3.46 11.82 -16.49
CA ASN A 144 -2.92 13.14 -16.78
C ASN A 144 -3.32 14.16 -15.72
N THR A 145 -4.56 14.08 -15.21
CA THR A 145 -5.04 14.94 -14.12
C THR A 145 -4.27 14.69 -12.84
N LEU A 146 -4.08 13.41 -12.48
CA LEU A 146 -3.24 13.00 -11.35
C LEU A 146 -1.81 13.52 -11.51
N LYS A 147 -1.20 13.33 -12.68
CA LYS A 147 0.16 13.85 -12.98
C LYS A 147 0.26 15.37 -12.80
N ARG A 148 -0.76 16.13 -13.22
CA ARG A 148 -0.80 17.59 -13.00
C ARG A 148 -0.88 17.93 -11.52
N ALA A 149 -1.76 17.29 -10.77
CA ALA A 149 -1.89 17.50 -9.32
C ALA A 149 -0.58 17.22 -8.58
N LEU A 150 0.08 16.10 -8.89
CA LEU A 150 1.37 15.74 -8.29
C LEU A 150 2.48 16.73 -8.63
N ASN A 151 2.51 17.24 -9.86
CA ASN A 151 3.46 18.27 -10.26
C ASN A 151 3.25 19.59 -9.50
N ILE A 152 2.00 19.95 -9.21
CA ILE A 152 1.66 21.12 -8.39
C ILE A 152 2.14 20.91 -6.96
N LEU A 153 1.84 19.75 -6.35
CA LEU A 153 2.30 19.41 -5.00
C LEU A 153 3.84 19.48 -4.89
N ARG A 154 4.56 18.86 -5.83
CA ARG A 154 6.04 18.88 -5.86
C ARG A 154 6.61 20.28 -6.10
N ARG A 155 5.91 21.16 -6.83
CA ARG A 155 6.32 22.56 -7.00
C ARG A 155 6.05 23.36 -5.73
N GLY A 156 4.92 23.16 -5.09
CA GLY A 156 4.57 23.80 -3.82
C GLY A 156 5.58 23.48 -2.73
N GLU A 157 5.99 22.22 -2.61
CA GLU A 157 7.03 21.82 -1.65
C GLU A 157 8.37 22.50 -1.92
N ARG A 158 8.81 22.55 -3.19
CA ARG A 158 10.04 23.28 -3.55
C ARG A 158 9.95 24.77 -3.23
N LEU A 159 8.81 25.40 -3.52
CA LEU A 159 8.58 26.80 -3.21
C LEU A 159 8.63 27.05 -1.70
N HIS A 160 7.99 26.20 -0.91
CA HIS A 160 8.02 26.27 0.56
C HIS A 160 9.45 26.14 1.10
N GLN A 161 10.24 25.21 0.56
CA GLN A 161 11.65 25.07 0.94
C GLN A 161 12.48 26.31 0.55
N SER A 162 12.25 26.88 -0.64
CA SER A 162 12.92 28.12 -1.05
C SER A 162 12.56 29.30 -0.14
N ILE A 163 11.29 29.42 0.28
CA ILE A 163 10.84 30.46 1.20
C ILE A 163 11.54 30.30 2.56
N LYS A 164 11.60 29.08 3.12
CA LYS A 164 12.34 28.81 4.36
C LYS A 164 13.81 29.20 4.26
N PHE A 165 14.47 28.86 3.15
CA PHE A 165 15.86 29.22 2.91
C PHE A 165 16.05 30.74 2.83
N GLY A 166 15.14 31.44 2.15
CA GLY A 166 15.13 32.91 2.09
C GLY A 166 15.00 33.54 3.48
N HIS A 167 14.09 33.04 4.32
CA HIS A 167 13.95 33.51 5.70
C HIS A 167 15.23 33.31 6.52
N ILE A 168 15.88 32.16 6.41
CA ILE A 168 17.15 31.89 7.10
C ILE A 168 18.22 32.90 6.65
N MET A 169 18.31 33.18 5.34
CA MET A 169 19.27 34.15 4.80
C MET A 169 19.01 35.58 5.30
N VAL A 170 17.76 36.02 5.37
CA VAL A 170 17.40 37.34 5.91
C VAL A 170 17.81 37.47 7.39
N VAL A 171 17.54 36.45 8.19
CA VAL A 171 17.94 36.41 9.60
C VAL A 171 19.47 36.47 9.73
N LEU A 172 20.19 35.68 8.92
CA LEU A 172 21.66 35.68 8.91
C LEU A 172 22.22 37.07 8.55
N CYS A 173 21.71 37.70 7.49
CA CYS A 173 22.11 39.05 7.08
C CYS A 173 21.83 40.09 8.17
N SER A 174 20.72 39.95 8.89
CA SER A 174 20.35 40.84 9.98
C SER A 174 21.34 40.73 11.14
N VAL A 175 21.75 39.50 11.49
CA VAL A 175 22.77 39.26 12.52
C VAL A 175 24.11 39.85 12.10
N VAL A 176 24.56 39.64 10.86
CA VAL A 176 25.81 40.23 10.34
C VAL A 176 25.76 41.75 10.36
N ALA A 177 24.64 42.35 9.94
CA ALA A 177 24.46 43.80 9.98
C ALA A 177 24.53 44.36 11.40
N ILE A 178 23.90 43.68 12.37
CA ILE A 178 23.99 44.06 13.79
C ILE A 178 25.44 44.01 14.28
N ILE A 179 26.18 42.94 13.97
CA ILE A 179 27.60 42.83 14.34
C ILE A 179 28.41 43.98 13.73
N ALA A 180 28.23 44.27 12.44
CA ALA A 180 28.93 45.36 11.76
C ALA A 180 28.62 46.73 12.40
N VAL A 181 27.36 46.99 12.78
CA VAL A 181 26.96 48.21 13.49
C VAL A 181 27.63 48.30 14.86
N VAL A 182 27.69 47.19 15.59
CA VAL A 182 28.38 47.12 16.89
C VAL A 182 29.87 47.39 16.73
N GLU A 183 30.54 46.76 15.76
CA GLU A 183 31.95 47.00 15.47
C GLU A 183 32.23 48.45 15.07
N LEU A 184 31.39 49.03 14.20
CA LEU A 184 31.49 50.43 13.79
C LEU A 184 31.33 51.39 14.97
N PHE A 185 30.40 51.10 15.88
CA PHE A 185 30.21 51.87 17.10
C PHE A 185 31.46 51.83 18.00
N PHE A 186 32.02 50.64 18.23
CA PHE A 186 33.25 50.49 19.01
C PHE A 186 34.46 51.14 18.34
N TRP A 187 34.56 51.08 17.01
CA TRP A 187 35.60 51.76 16.25
C TRP A 187 35.51 53.28 16.39
N ASN A 188 34.31 53.85 16.24
CA ASN A 188 34.10 55.29 16.42
C ASN A 188 34.40 55.75 17.86
N LYS A 189 34.04 54.92 18.87
CA LYS A 189 34.37 55.20 20.27
C LYS A 189 35.88 55.22 20.50
N ARG A 190 36.63 54.23 19.96
CA ARG A 190 38.10 54.19 20.05
C ARG A 190 38.74 55.42 19.42
N ARG A 191 38.33 55.79 18.20
CA ARG A 191 38.84 56.98 17.49
C ARG A 191 38.67 58.28 18.28
N LYS A 192 37.54 58.44 18.98
CA LYS A 192 37.29 59.61 19.85
C LYS A 192 38.18 59.62 21.10
N MET A 193 38.60 58.47 21.63
CA MET A 193 39.54 58.41 22.74
C MET A 193 40.95 58.79 22.27
N ASP A 194 41.41 58.23 21.15
CA ASP A 194 42.72 58.56 20.57
C ASP A 194 42.84 60.07 20.26
N GLN A 195 41.78 60.69 19.73
CA GLN A 195 41.76 62.14 19.50
C GLN A 195 41.86 62.97 20.80
N LYS A 196 41.23 62.52 21.89
CA LYS A 196 41.33 63.20 23.19
C LYS A 196 42.73 63.10 23.77
N GLU A 197 43.37 61.93 23.67
CA GLU A 197 44.76 61.72 24.11
C GLU A 197 45.74 62.59 23.31
N LEU A 198 45.61 62.62 21.98
CA LEU A 198 46.39 63.49 21.10
C LEU A 198 46.22 64.98 21.44
N TYR A 199 45.00 65.40 21.76
CA TYR A 199 44.75 66.79 22.17
C TYR A 199 45.42 67.13 23.49
N GLN A 200 45.33 66.25 24.50
CA GLN A 200 46.00 66.45 25.79
C GLN A 200 47.52 66.49 25.66
N TYR A 201 48.10 65.60 24.84
CA TYR A 201 49.54 65.60 24.57
C TYR A 201 50.00 66.91 23.91
N ASN A 202 49.26 67.40 22.92
CA ASN A 202 49.58 68.67 22.26
C ASN A 202 49.47 69.89 23.19
N GLU A 203 48.49 69.91 24.09
CA GLU A 203 48.37 70.98 25.09
C GLU A 203 49.52 70.94 26.11
N GLN A 204 49.94 69.76 26.56
CA GLN A 204 51.12 69.60 27.41
C GLN A 204 52.41 70.05 26.70
N ALA A 205 52.59 69.69 25.43
CA ALA A 205 53.75 70.10 24.63
C ALA A 205 53.82 71.63 24.45
N LYS A 206 52.67 72.29 24.21
CA LYS A 206 52.60 73.76 24.16
C LYS A 206 52.94 74.40 25.50
N ALA A 207 52.48 73.83 26.61
CA ALA A 207 52.79 74.33 27.95
C ALA A 207 54.30 74.28 28.23
N LEU A 208 54.98 73.21 27.80
CA LEU A 208 56.44 73.06 27.94
C LEU A 208 57.22 74.07 27.08
N LEU A 209 56.76 74.35 25.85
CA LEU A 209 57.38 75.33 24.94
C LEU A 209 57.22 76.78 25.40
N ASN A 210 56.16 77.09 26.14
CA ASN A 210 55.88 78.44 26.67
C ASN A 210 56.47 78.68 28.06
N THR A 211 57.15 77.69 28.65
CA THR A 211 57.88 77.89 29.92
C THR A 211 59.16 78.69 29.63
N PRO A 212 59.34 79.90 30.20
CA PRO A 212 60.55 80.67 29.97
C PRO A 212 61.76 79.91 30.51
N ALA A 213 62.83 79.83 29.70
CA ALA A 213 64.09 79.20 30.10
C ALA A 213 64.60 79.86 31.38
N THR A 214 64.57 79.12 32.48
CA THR A 214 65.19 79.53 33.73
C THR A 214 66.69 79.67 33.48
N THR A 215 67.16 80.91 33.52
CA THR A 215 68.58 81.26 33.46
C THR A 215 69.34 80.48 34.53
N SER A 216 70.30 79.68 34.08
CA SER A 216 71.31 79.04 34.92
C SER A 216 71.99 80.09 35.81
N PRO A 217 72.17 79.83 37.12
CA PRO A 217 72.92 80.73 37.97
C PRO A 217 74.40 80.63 37.58
N ALA A 218 74.94 81.73 37.04
CA ALA A 218 76.37 81.89 36.84
C ALA A 218 77.09 81.84 38.20
N THR A 219 78.01 80.90 38.32
CA THR A 219 79.01 80.83 39.38
C THR A 219 80.04 81.95 39.25
N ALA A 220 80.40 82.51 40.42
CA ALA A 220 81.50 83.41 40.76
C ALA A 220 81.27 84.91 40.57
#